data_AF-A0AAD7H8C4-F1
#
_entry.id   AF-A0AAD7H8C4-F1
#
_cell.length_a   1.000
_cell.length_b   1.000
_cell.length_c   1.000
_cell.angle_alpha   90.00
_cell.angle_beta   90.00
_cell.angle_gamma   90.00
#
_symmetry.space_group_name_H-M   'P 1'
#
loop_
_entity.id
_entity.type
_entity.pdbx_description
1 polymer ?
#
loop_
_entity_poly.entity_id
_entity_poly.type
_entity_poly.pdbx_seq_one_letter_code
_entity_poly.pdbx_strand_id
1 'polypeptide(L)'
;MSRCTARVTNLDPATTEVDIANFFKGKGLGVSPGQSRISLATGIEGSKISTVTFETGETLARALKLPPQQRMLHDKCITLESGFEGFTPLSDGDGIDIVALHGLNGHAFDTWQFHSPDDCFMWLRDSLPEHFPKARVITYGYNANVISDVSTGRIRTFAETFFERLKHERDSEGHPNKPLVLMAHSLGGLVLKQALIVGSNRADQRYKDILDSISSVMFFGTPHQGGSGVRPAEFVANLLHAVNLDARSDLIRELNPNSLFLFDLTGDFRQVIDSLRTEIYTFFEGKETKIGKWPARHKLLIVKEQSAILGVARERKTSVNATHSDLCKFTGPGDGAYVTARQALRELILEVTPTITSRDARDQPNPPPDLKYAILSEDGKIGDEREYPVLQWRSHTYWALSHIDNRYGFAIIAYDARGKVAGRWEKTGARYIHSIKVEKERVEFIGQGENTISFSLKDLRIT
;
A
#
# COMPACT_ATOMS: atom_id res chain seq x y z
N MET A 1 7.67 25.63 4.85
CA MET A 1 6.57 26.35 4.16
C MET A 1 5.25 25.88 4.75
N SER A 2 4.21 26.70 4.71
CA SER A 2 2.88 26.34 5.21
C SER A 2 2.24 25.29 4.30
N ARG A 3 1.51 24.35 4.91
CA ARG A 3 0.68 23.38 4.17
C ARG A 3 -0.24 24.12 3.21
N CYS A 4 -0.41 23.57 2.01
CA CYS A 4 -1.26 24.16 0.97
C CYS A 4 -2.37 23.21 0.48
N THR A 5 -2.53 22.03 1.08
CA THR A 5 -3.54 21.05 0.66
C THR A 5 -4.64 20.87 1.70
N ALA A 6 -5.90 20.80 1.26
CA ALA A 6 -7.05 20.42 2.07
C ALA A 6 -7.67 19.10 1.60
N ARG A 7 -8.32 18.39 2.52
CA ARG A 7 -9.32 17.36 2.22
C ARG A 7 -10.70 18.01 2.16
N VAL A 8 -11.47 17.67 1.14
CA VAL A 8 -12.84 18.10 0.93
C VAL A 8 -13.76 16.90 1.01
N THR A 9 -14.77 16.97 1.87
CA THR A 9 -15.74 15.89 2.11
C THR A 9 -17.19 16.42 2.05
N ASN A 10 -18.15 15.52 2.19
CA ASN A 10 -19.58 15.78 1.99
C ASN A 10 -19.89 16.30 0.56
N LEU A 11 -19.18 15.74 -0.41
CA LEU A 11 -19.40 16.04 -1.83
C LEU A 11 -20.63 15.28 -2.34
N ASP A 12 -21.28 15.83 -3.36
CA ASP A 12 -22.30 15.11 -4.10
C ASP A 12 -21.63 13.97 -4.91
N PRO A 13 -22.21 12.76 -4.98
CA PRO A 13 -21.65 11.66 -5.78
C PRO A 13 -21.38 12.00 -7.25
N ALA A 14 -22.14 12.94 -7.84
CA ALA A 14 -21.97 13.40 -9.21
C ALA A 14 -20.91 14.51 -9.36
N THR A 15 -20.31 14.99 -8.26
CA THR A 15 -19.28 16.05 -8.31
C THR A 15 -18.09 15.59 -9.14
N THR A 16 -17.58 16.48 -9.99
CA THR A 16 -16.36 16.27 -10.79
C THR A 16 -15.20 17.12 -10.27
N GLU A 17 -13.97 16.79 -10.67
CA GLU A 17 -12.80 17.64 -10.35
C GLU A 17 -12.94 19.07 -10.92
N VAL A 18 -13.61 19.20 -12.08
CA VAL A 18 -13.89 20.48 -12.72
C VAL A 18 -14.84 21.33 -11.88
N ASP A 19 -15.86 20.74 -11.26
CA ASP A 19 -16.78 21.45 -10.36
C ASP A 19 -16.02 22.02 -9.15
N ILE A 20 -15.11 21.24 -8.56
CA ILE A 20 -14.29 21.63 -7.42
C ILE A 20 -13.35 22.77 -7.81
N ALA A 21 -12.67 22.66 -8.95
CA ALA A 21 -11.79 23.71 -9.48
C ALA A 21 -12.57 25.02 -9.70
N ASN A 22 -13.72 24.96 -10.36
CA ASN A 22 -14.57 26.12 -10.64
C ASN A 22 -15.12 26.74 -9.36
N PHE A 23 -15.50 25.93 -8.37
CA PHE A 23 -15.99 26.39 -7.08
C PHE A 23 -14.96 27.27 -6.36
N PHE A 24 -13.70 26.81 -6.27
CA PHE A 24 -12.64 27.59 -5.61
C PHE A 24 -12.21 28.80 -6.44
N LYS A 25 -12.09 28.63 -7.76
CA LYS A 25 -11.77 29.73 -8.69
C LYS A 25 -12.80 30.86 -8.60
N GLY A 26 -14.09 30.54 -8.57
CA GLY A 26 -15.19 31.50 -8.45
C GLY A 26 -15.17 32.32 -7.14
N LYS A 27 -14.40 31.87 -6.14
CA LYS A 27 -14.22 32.57 -4.85
C LYS A 27 -12.88 33.28 -4.73
N GLY A 28 -12.10 33.34 -5.81
CA GLY A 28 -10.74 33.89 -5.78
C GLY A 28 -9.81 33.08 -4.88
N LEU A 29 -10.05 31.77 -4.77
CA LEU A 29 -9.21 30.81 -4.06
C LEU A 29 -8.49 29.96 -5.10
N GLY A 30 -7.35 30.44 -5.57
CA GLY A 30 -6.56 29.77 -6.62
C GLY A 30 -6.10 28.37 -6.18
N VAL A 31 -6.35 27.40 -7.06
CA VAL A 31 -5.82 26.03 -6.97
C VAL A 31 -4.50 26.01 -7.74
N SER A 32 -3.49 25.32 -7.20
CA SER A 32 -2.19 25.21 -7.85
C SER A 32 -2.34 24.69 -9.28
N PRO A 33 -1.63 25.26 -10.27
CA PRO A 33 -1.66 24.78 -11.64
C PRO A 33 -0.93 23.42 -11.77
N GLY A 34 -1.27 22.65 -12.81
CA GLY A 34 -0.65 21.35 -13.11
C GLY A 34 -1.61 20.17 -12.99
N GLN A 35 -1.15 18.99 -13.45
CA GLN A 35 -1.92 17.75 -13.34
C GLN A 35 -2.04 17.30 -11.87
N SER A 36 -3.17 16.63 -11.57
CA SER A 36 -3.41 15.92 -10.29
C SER A 36 -3.39 16.80 -9.02
N ARG A 37 -3.61 18.13 -9.16
CA ARG A 37 -3.66 19.07 -8.02
C ARG A 37 -4.98 18.99 -7.24
N ILE A 38 -6.02 18.55 -7.93
CA ILE A 38 -7.27 18.04 -7.37
C ILE A 38 -7.25 16.53 -7.60
N SER A 39 -7.65 15.75 -6.59
CA SER A 39 -8.03 14.36 -6.78
C SER A 39 -9.47 14.17 -6.33
N LEU A 40 -10.17 13.21 -6.93
CA LEU A 40 -11.49 12.79 -6.49
C LEU A 40 -11.56 11.27 -6.42
N ALA A 41 -11.92 10.75 -5.26
CA ALA A 41 -12.01 9.32 -5.00
C ALA A 41 -13.24 8.98 -4.16
N THR A 42 -13.59 7.71 -4.18
CA THR A 42 -14.72 7.13 -3.45
C THR A 42 -14.25 6.74 -2.05
N GLY A 43 -14.93 7.31 -1.05
CA GLY A 43 -14.84 6.94 0.34
C GLY A 43 -15.99 6.05 0.76
N ILE A 44 -16.08 5.84 2.07
CA ILE A 44 -17.08 5.02 2.73
C ILE A 44 -18.50 5.33 2.24
N GLU A 45 -19.31 4.28 2.05
CA GLU A 45 -20.72 4.35 1.65
C GLU A 45 -20.94 5.09 0.31
N GLY A 46 -19.94 5.06 -0.58
CA GLY A 46 -20.02 5.72 -1.89
C GLY A 46 -19.90 7.24 -1.82
N SER A 47 -19.53 7.81 -0.66
CA SER A 47 -19.26 9.24 -0.53
C SER A 47 -18.06 9.64 -1.38
N LYS A 48 -18.04 10.89 -1.87
CA LYS A 48 -16.88 11.42 -2.60
C LYS A 48 -15.97 12.21 -1.65
N ILE A 49 -14.68 11.95 -1.74
CA ILE A 49 -13.61 12.64 -1.03
C ILE A 49 -12.67 13.24 -2.07
N SER A 50 -12.28 14.49 -1.87
CA SER A 50 -11.32 15.16 -2.74
C SER A 50 -10.13 15.68 -1.93
N THR A 51 -8.96 15.73 -2.56
CA THR A 51 -7.83 16.51 -2.05
C THR A 51 -7.58 17.68 -2.99
N VAL A 52 -7.35 18.87 -2.45
CA VAL A 52 -7.18 20.11 -3.24
C VAL A 52 -5.93 20.83 -2.77
N THR A 53 -4.96 21.00 -3.68
CA THR A 53 -3.74 21.78 -3.42
C THR A 53 -3.92 23.21 -3.90
N PHE A 54 -3.99 24.16 -2.98
CA PHE A 54 -4.08 25.60 -3.26
C PHE A 54 -2.73 26.17 -3.68
N GLU A 55 -2.74 27.32 -4.36
CA GLU A 55 -1.52 28.02 -4.81
C GLU A 55 -0.58 28.37 -3.64
N THR A 56 -1.16 28.76 -2.50
CA THR A 56 -0.41 29.15 -1.31
C THR A 56 -1.09 28.67 -0.04
N GLY A 57 -0.33 28.59 1.06
CA GLY A 57 -0.92 28.35 2.37
C GLY A 57 -1.85 29.47 2.86
N GLU A 58 -1.68 30.70 2.37
CA GLU A 58 -2.61 31.80 2.66
C GLU A 58 -3.97 31.59 1.98
N THR A 59 -3.94 31.11 0.73
CA THR A 59 -5.15 30.73 0.00
C THR A 59 -5.87 29.58 0.70
N LEU A 60 -5.15 28.56 1.14
CA LEU A 60 -5.71 27.49 1.98
C LEU A 60 -6.33 28.06 3.26
N ALA A 61 -5.62 28.93 3.99
CA ALA A 61 -6.12 29.51 5.24
C ALA A 61 -7.41 30.32 5.03
N ARG A 62 -7.56 31.00 3.88
CA ARG A 62 -8.81 31.66 3.49
C ARG A 62 -9.91 30.65 3.16
N ALA A 63 -9.58 29.58 2.44
CA ALA A 63 -10.54 28.52 2.09
C ALA A 63 -11.11 27.82 3.34
N LEU A 64 -10.26 27.50 4.31
CA LEU A 64 -10.66 26.88 5.58
C LEU A 64 -11.57 27.79 6.45
N LYS A 65 -11.53 29.11 6.24
CA LYS A 65 -12.35 30.09 6.96
C LYS A 65 -13.68 30.41 6.27
N LEU A 66 -13.99 29.79 5.13
CA LEU A 66 -15.26 30.02 4.44
C LEU A 66 -16.45 29.64 5.35
N PRO A 67 -17.42 30.56 5.54
CA PRO A 67 -18.63 30.25 6.30
C PRO A 67 -19.48 29.21 5.54
N PRO A 68 -20.32 28.41 6.24
CA PRO A 68 -21.12 27.35 5.62
C PRO A 68 -21.93 27.80 4.39
N GLN A 69 -22.49 29.02 4.40
CA GLN A 69 -23.27 29.57 3.28
C GLN A 69 -22.43 29.75 2.01
N GLN A 70 -21.12 29.93 2.16
CA GLN A 70 -20.18 30.03 1.04
C GLN A 70 -19.53 28.69 0.68
N ARG A 71 -19.89 27.60 1.39
CA ARG A 71 -19.43 26.23 1.14
C ARG A 71 -20.45 25.35 0.41
N MET A 72 -21.43 25.96 -0.25
CA MET A 72 -22.40 25.24 -1.06
C MET A 72 -21.80 24.88 -2.42
N LEU A 73 -21.60 23.59 -2.69
CA LEU A 73 -21.27 23.03 -3.99
C LEU A 73 -22.40 22.08 -4.38
N HIS A 74 -23.05 22.36 -5.52
CA HIS A 74 -24.36 21.78 -5.83
C HIS A 74 -25.33 22.02 -4.65
N ASP A 75 -26.06 21.00 -4.20
CA ASP A 75 -27.00 21.10 -3.08
C ASP A 75 -26.39 20.71 -1.71
N LYS A 76 -25.06 20.53 -1.64
CA LYS A 76 -24.37 20.12 -0.39
C LYS A 76 -23.42 21.18 0.14
N CYS A 77 -23.44 21.36 1.46
CA CYS A 77 -22.42 22.12 2.17
C CYS A 77 -21.16 21.26 2.34
N ILE A 78 -20.12 21.53 1.56
CA ILE A 78 -18.85 20.78 1.64
C ILE A 78 -18.10 21.09 2.93
N THR A 79 -17.34 20.12 3.42
CA THR A 79 -16.44 20.29 4.56
C THR A 79 -15.01 20.36 4.07
N LEU A 80 -14.23 21.34 4.57
CA LEU A 80 -12.81 21.47 4.28
C LEU A 80 -12.02 21.32 5.58
N GLU A 81 -10.97 20.53 5.54
CA GLU A 81 -10.04 20.38 6.66
C GLU A 81 -8.61 20.08 6.16
N SER A 82 -7.61 20.26 7.02
CA SER A 82 -6.18 20.13 6.67
C SER A 82 -5.37 19.29 7.66
N GLY A 83 -6.05 18.52 8.51
CA GLY A 83 -5.47 17.57 9.44
C GLY A 83 -5.41 16.13 8.91
N PHE A 84 -6.28 15.77 7.95
CA PHE A 84 -6.29 14.47 7.28
C PHE A 84 -6.43 13.27 8.23
N GLU A 85 -7.16 13.41 9.34
CA GLU A 85 -7.39 12.28 10.25
C GLU A 85 -8.27 11.20 9.62
N GLY A 86 -7.95 9.93 9.88
CA GLY A 86 -8.61 8.77 9.27
C GLY A 86 -8.14 8.48 7.85
N PHE A 87 -8.93 7.70 7.12
CA PHE A 87 -8.63 7.32 5.75
C PHE A 87 -8.96 8.46 4.78
N THR A 88 -8.05 8.68 3.82
CA THR A 88 -8.24 9.61 2.71
C THR A 88 -7.88 8.89 1.42
N PRO A 89 -8.89 8.37 0.69
CA PRO A 89 -8.68 7.86 -0.65
C PRO A 89 -8.17 8.98 -1.57
N LEU A 90 -7.10 8.68 -2.29
CA LEU A 90 -6.44 9.58 -3.24
C LEU A 90 -6.79 9.23 -4.69
N SER A 91 -7.13 7.96 -4.94
CA SER A 91 -7.62 7.45 -6.22
C SER A 91 -8.56 6.26 -6.00
N ASP A 92 -9.42 6.02 -6.99
CA ASP A 92 -10.25 4.82 -7.08
C ASP A 92 -9.48 3.65 -7.72
N GLY A 93 -9.90 2.42 -7.42
CA GLY A 93 -9.34 1.20 -8.00
C GLY A 93 -9.95 -0.07 -7.40
N ASP A 94 -10.14 -1.10 -8.21
CA ASP A 94 -10.85 -2.33 -7.83
C ASP A 94 -9.92 -3.55 -7.69
N GLY A 95 -8.67 -3.46 -8.14
CA GLY A 95 -7.72 -4.58 -8.18
C GLY A 95 -6.88 -4.75 -6.92
N ILE A 96 -6.45 -3.66 -6.29
CA ILE A 96 -5.63 -3.70 -5.06
C ILE A 96 -5.83 -2.43 -4.22
N ASP A 97 -5.73 -2.54 -2.88
CA ASP A 97 -5.66 -1.39 -2.00
C ASP A 97 -4.20 -1.12 -1.57
N ILE A 98 -3.79 0.14 -1.58
CA ILE A 98 -2.49 0.60 -1.11
C ILE A 98 -2.72 1.63 0.00
N VAL A 99 -2.35 1.31 1.24
CA VAL A 99 -2.58 2.17 2.41
C VAL A 99 -1.26 2.66 2.99
N ALA A 100 -1.11 3.97 3.12
CA ALA A 100 0.12 4.63 3.58
C ALA A 100 -0.05 5.29 4.96
N LEU A 101 0.83 4.95 5.91
CA LEU A 101 0.83 5.45 7.29
C LEU A 101 2.02 6.38 7.55
N HIS A 102 1.75 7.56 8.09
CA HIS A 102 2.80 8.50 8.48
C HIS A 102 3.46 8.16 9.83
N GLY A 103 4.63 8.74 10.07
CA GLY A 103 5.40 8.61 11.31
C GLY A 103 5.06 9.64 12.40
N LEU A 104 5.93 9.68 13.42
CA LEU A 104 5.88 10.61 14.56
C LEU A 104 5.86 12.07 14.10
N ASN A 105 5.00 12.91 14.69
CA ASN A 105 4.83 14.32 14.31
C ASN A 105 4.57 14.51 12.80
N GLY A 106 4.18 13.44 12.10
CA GLY A 106 3.92 13.43 10.67
C GLY A 106 2.51 13.90 10.34
N HIS A 107 2.29 14.18 9.06
CA HIS A 107 0.97 14.46 8.50
C HIS A 107 0.69 13.44 7.40
N ALA A 108 -0.55 12.95 7.31
CA ALA A 108 -0.93 11.90 6.35
C ALA A 108 -0.67 12.32 4.90
N PHE A 109 -0.72 13.62 4.59
CA PHE A 109 -0.41 14.11 3.26
C PHE A 109 1.09 14.45 3.11
N ASP A 110 1.60 15.33 3.98
CA ASP A 110 2.94 15.94 3.83
C ASP A 110 4.10 14.93 3.97
N THR A 111 3.89 13.83 4.69
CA THR A 111 4.93 12.79 4.84
C THR A 111 5.37 12.24 3.50
N TRP A 112 4.45 12.23 2.53
CA TRP A 112 4.63 11.69 1.19
C TRP A 112 4.74 12.79 0.13
N GLN A 113 4.84 14.05 0.56
CA GLN A 113 4.89 15.21 -0.34
C GLN A 113 6.26 15.87 -0.27
N PHE A 114 6.90 15.98 -1.43
CA PHE A 114 8.04 16.87 -1.61
C PHE A 114 7.54 18.30 -1.86
N HIS A 115 8.28 19.27 -1.32
CA HIS A 115 8.05 20.69 -1.55
C HIS A 115 9.32 21.33 -2.07
N SER A 116 9.17 22.06 -3.18
CA SER A 116 10.11 23.06 -3.67
C SER A 116 9.50 24.46 -3.49
N PRO A 117 10.27 25.54 -3.69
CA PRO A 117 9.72 26.89 -3.66
C PRO A 117 8.56 27.13 -4.64
N ASP A 118 8.60 26.46 -5.80
CA ASP A 118 7.69 26.75 -6.91
C ASP A 118 6.66 25.63 -7.15
N ASP A 119 6.85 24.45 -6.57
CA ASP A 119 5.98 23.29 -6.80
C ASP A 119 6.03 22.25 -5.67
N CYS A 120 5.06 21.33 -5.67
CA CYS A 120 5.01 20.19 -4.77
C CYS A 120 4.69 18.89 -5.52
N PHE A 121 5.16 17.77 -4.99
CA PHE A 121 4.93 16.46 -5.57
C PHE A 121 4.54 15.45 -4.49
N MET A 122 3.25 15.12 -4.43
CA MET A 122 2.70 14.10 -3.54
C MET A 122 2.52 12.82 -4.34
N TRP A 123 3.57 12.02 -4.44
CA TRP A 123 3.66 10.92 -5.41
C TRP A 123 2.56 9.86 -5.29
N LEU A 124 1.99 9.66 -4.11
CA LEU A 124 0.86 8.74 -3.91
C LEU A 124 -0.40 9.20 -4.66
N ARG A 125 -0.62 10.52 -4.74
CA ARG A 125 -1.74 11.11 -5.47
C ARG A 125 -1.37 11.45 -6.91
N ASP A 126 -0.20 12.07 -7.09
CA ASP A 126 0.17 12.76 -8.33
C ASP A 126 0.73 11.80 -9.39
N SER A 127 1.12 10.57 -9.03
CA SER A 127 1.80 9.67 -9.98
C SER A 127 1.45 8.20 -9.84
N LEU A 128 1.21 7.67 -8.64
CA LEU A 128 0.81 6.26 -8.49
C LEU A 128 -0.47 5.88 -9.29
N PRO A 129 -1.54 6.70 -9.32
CA PRO A 129 -2.77 6.31 -10.01
C PRO A 129 -2.56 6.11 -11.53
N GLU A 130 -1.63 6.86 -12.14
CA GLU A 130 -1.30 6.70 -13.57
C GLU A 130 -0.57 5.39 -13.85
N HIS A 131 0.28 4.94 -12.92
CA HIS A 131 1.08 3.72 -13.07
C HIS A 131 0.35 2.46 -12.61
N PHE A 132 -0.65 2.61 -11.73
CA PHE A 132 -1.43 1.54 -11.14
C PHE A 132 -2.92 1.90 -11.16
N PRO A 133 -3.56 1.99 -12.34
CA PRO A 133 -4.94 2.46 -12.47
C PRO A 133 -5.99 1.55 -11.82
N LYS A 134 -5.63 0.31 -11.50
CA LYS A 134 -6.47 -0.62 -10.73
C LYS A 134 -6.22 -0.55 -9.21
N ALA A 135 -5.27 0.28 -8.77
CA ALA A 135 -4.95 0.43 -7.36
C ALA A 135 -5.73 1.58 -6.75
N ARG A 136 -6.47 1.29 -5.68
CA ARG A 136 -7.02 2.30 -4.79
C ARG A 136 -5.92 2.75 -3.85
N VAL A 137 -5.49 4.01 -3.97
CA VAL A 137 -4.41 4.56 -3.14
C VAL A 137 -5.02 5.36 -2.01
N ILE A 138 -4.61 5.10 -0.77
CA ILE A 138 -5.19 5.67 0.43
C ILE A 138 -4.07 6.12 1.37
N THR A 139 -4.19 7.31 1.94
CA THR A 139 -3.36 7.72 3.09
C THR A 139 -4.17 7.69 4.37
N TYR A 140 -3.55 7.27 5.48
CA TYR A 140 -4.18 7.19 6.79
C TYR A 140 -3.51 8.14 7.76
N GLY A 141 -4.31 9.04 8.34
CA GLY A 141 -3.90 9.97 9.38
C GLY A 141 -4.37 9.58 10.77
N TYR A 142 -3.51 9.81 11.75
CA TYR A 142 -3.80 9.69 13.17
C TYR A 142 -3.02 10.76 13.92
N ASN A 143 -3.46 11.14 15.12
CA ASN A 143 -2.80 12.21 15.87
C ASN A 143 -1.42 11.77 16.38
N ALA A 144 -0.41 11.96 15.54
CA ALA A 144 0.97 11.61 15.84
C ALA A 144 1.67 12.59 16.79
N ASN A 145 1.05 13.74 17.09
CA ASN A 145 1.55 14.67 18.09
C ASN A 145 1.33 14.11 19.50
N VAL A 146 0.28 13.31 19.71
CA VAL A 146 -0.04 12.61 20.97
C VAL A 146 0.85 11.37 21.17
N ILE A 147 1.54 10.91 20.13
CA ILE A 147 2.60 9.89 20.28
C ILE A 147 3.87 10.50 20.92
N SER A 148 3.91 11.79 21.22
CA SER A 148 4.93 12.35 22.12
C SER A 148 4.91 11.76 23.54
N ASP A 149 3.94 10.92 23.87
CA ASP A 149 4.05 9.89 24.92
C ASP A 149 4.05 8.53 24.20
N VAL A 150 5.23 8.10 23.73
CA VAL A 150 5.43 6.82 23.05
C VAL A 150 5.37 5.68 24.09
N SER A 151 4.31 5.60 24.88
CA SER A 151 4.03 4.42 25.69
C SER A 151 3.44 3.31 24.83
N THR A 152 3.76 2.06 25.17
CA THR A 152 3.22 0.85 24.54
C THR A 152 1.70 0.86 24.48
N GLY A 153 1.05 1.37 25.52
CA GLY A 153 -0.40 1.55 25.58
C GLY A 153 -0.93 2.42 24.43
N ARG A 154 -0.33 3.59 24.18
CA ARG A 154 -0.78 4.49 23.10
C ARG A 154 -0.53 3.90 21.72
N ILE A 155 0.62 3.28 21.46
CA ILE A 155 0.88 2.60 20.18
C ILE A 155 -0.15 1.50 19.93
N ARG A 156 -0.45 0.70 20.96
CA ARG A 156 -1.48 -0.32 20.87
C ARG A 156 -2.86 0.27 20.58
N THR A 157 -3.24 1.38 21.21
CA THR A 157 -4.49 2.08 20.90
C THR A 157 -4.54 2.58 19.45
N PHE A 158 -3.44 3.16 18.93
CA PHE A 158 -3.38 3.56 17.52
C PHE A 158 -3.48 2.37 16.58
N ALA A 159 -2.83 1.25 16.93
CA ALA A 159 -2.89 0.01 16.17
C ALA A 159 -4.30 -0.59 16.11
N GLU A 160 -4.98 -0.68 17.26
CA GLU A 160 -6.36 -1.16 17.36
C GLU A 160 -7.31 -0.23 16.59
N THR A 161 -7.15 1.09 16.74
CA THR A 161 -7.94 2.09 15.99
C THR A 161 -7.71 2.00 14.49
N PHE A 162 -6.47 1.78 14.05
CA PHE A 162 -6.14 1.61 12.64
C PHE A 162 -6.82 0.38 12.05
N PHE A 163 -6.71 -0.79 12.69
CA PHE A 163 -7.35 -2.01 12.22
C PHE A 163 -8.87 -1.94 12.23
N GLU A 164 -9.46 -1.36 13.27
CA GLU A 164 -10.91 -1.18 13.34
C GLU A 164 -11.41 -0.29 12.20
N ARG A 165 -10.74 0.84 11.94
CA ARG A 165 -11.11 1.72 10.84
C ARG A 165 -10.81 1.09 9.47
N LEU A 166 -9.74 0.32 9.34
CA LEU A 166 -9.41 -0.39 8.10
C LEU A 166 -10.46 -1.46 7.78
N LYS A 167 -10.94 -2.18 8.80
CA LYS A 167 -12.04 -3.13 8.67
C LYS A 167 -13.29 -2.45 8.12
N HIS A 168 -13.68 -1.35 8.76
CA HIS A 168 -14.84 -0.57 8.33
C HIS A 168 -14.68 -0.05 6.89
N GLU A 169 -13.53 0.55 6.56
CA GLU A 169 -13.23 1.06 5.22
C GLU A 169 -13.39 -0.03 4.13
N ARG A 170 -12.94 -1.25 4.41
CA ARG A 170 -12.98 -2.36 3.45
C ARG A 170 -14.33 -3.06 3.37
N ASP A 171 -15.05 -3.14 4.48
CA ASP A 171 -16.41 -3.69 4.51
C ASP A 171 -17.38 -2.80 3.72
N SER A 172 -17.26 -1.48 3.87
CA SER A 172 -18.12 -0.52 3.16
C SER A 172 -17.94 -0.54 1.64
N GLU A 173 -16.77 -0.96 1.14
CA GLU A 173 -16.49 -1.10 -0.29
C GLU A 173 -17.02 -2.41 -0.89
N GLY A 174 -17.53 -3.34 -0.06
CA GLY A 174 -18.03 -4.65 -0.52
C GLY A 174 -16.94 -5.59 -1.03
N HIS A 175 -15.66 -5.31 -0.74
CA HIS A 175 -14.50 -6.08 -1.20
C HIS A 175 -13.47 -6.35 -0.07
N PRO A 176 -13.88 -7.02 1.04
CA PRO A 176 -13.03 -7.19 2.23
C PRO A 176 -11.76 -8.02 1.99
N ASN A 177 -11.67 -8.76 0.88
CA ASN A 177 -10.55 -9.65 0.56
C ASN A 177 -9.60 -9.11 -0.54
N LYS A 178 -9.83 -7.89 -1.05
CA LYS A 178 -8.98 -7.30 -2.10
C LYS A 178 -7.51 -7.29 -1.64
N PRO A 179 -6.51 -7.70 -2.44
CA PRO A 179 -5.12 -7.66 -2.01
C PRO A 179 -4.75 -6.29 -1.42
N LEU A 180 -3.88 -6.30 -0.41
CA LEU A 180 -3.56 -5.11 0.38
C LEU A 180 -2.05 -4.95 0.48
N VAL A 181 -1.56 -3.77 0.11
CA VAL A 181 -0.19 -3.32 0.35
C VAL A 181 -0.21 -2.23 1.42
N LEU A 182 0.58 -2.43 2.48
CA LEU A 182 0.72 -1.45 3.55
C LEU A 182 2.07 -0.75 3.43
N MET A 183 2.08 0.57 3.48
CA MET A 183 3.30 1.37 3.49
C MET A 183 3.36 2.15 4.78
N ALA A 184 4.53 2.23 5.40
CA ALA A 184 4.66 2.96 6.65
C ALA A 184 6.02 3.65 6.76
N HIS A 185 5.98 4.92 7.19
CA HIS A 185 7.18 5.69 7.48
C HIS A 185 7.48 5.68 8.98
N SER A 186 8.73 5.42 9.32
CA SER A 186 9.27 5.58 10.67
C SER A 186 8.38 4.93 11.74
N LEU A 187 7.91 5.68 12.74
CA LEU A 187 7.06 5.20 13.84
C LEU A 187 5.70 4.64 13.38
N GLY A 188 5.19 5.08 12.22
CA GLY A 188 4.00 4.48 11.63
C GLY A 188 4.18 2.99 11.33
N GLY A 189 5.41 2.56 11.05
CA GLY A 189 5.72 1.14 10.89
C GLY A 189 5.62 0.35 12.19
N LEU A 190 5.81 0.98 13.35
CA LEU A 190 5.64 0.33 14.65
C LEU A 190 4.16 0.21 15.03
N VAL A 191 3.35 1.23 14.72
CA VAL A 191 1.88 1.14 14.81
C VAL A 191 1.38 0.01 13.93
N LEU A 192 1.87 -0.08 12.69
CA LEU A 192 1.53 -1.15 11.77
C LEU A 192 1.93 -2.53 12.30
N LYS A 193 3.16 -2.70 12.80
CA LYS A 193 3.61 -3.96 13.42
C LYS A 193 2.70 -4.39 14.57
N GLN A 194 2.41 -3.45 15.48
CA GLN A 194 1.53 -3.70 16.62
C GLN A 194 0.13 -4.10 16.16
N ALA A 195 -0.40 -3.49 15.10
CA ALA A 195 -1.71 -3.81 14.55
C ALA A 195 -1.74 -5.25 14.01
N LEU A 196 -0.72 -5.64 13.25
CA LEU A 196 -0.59 -7.01 12.72
C LEU A 196 -0.47 -8.05 13.85
N ILE A 197 0.28 -7.76 14.91
CA ILE A 197 0.39 -8.64 16.08
C ILE A 197 -0.97 -8.78 16.78
N VAL A 198 -1.64 -7.67 17.06
CA VAL A 198 -2.94 -7.66 17.76
C VAL A 198 -3.99 -8.40 16.93
N GLY A 199 -4.09 -8.12 15.63
CA GLY A 199 -5.08 -8.78 14.79
C GLY A 199 -4.79 -10.26 14.53
N SER A 200 -3.52 -10.69 14.63
CA SER A 200 -3.14 -12.11 14.47
C SER A 200 -3.45 -12.96 15.70
N ASN A 201 -4.04 -12.38 16.75
CA ASN A 201 -4.48 -13.13 17.92
C ASN A 201 -5.57 -14.14 17.51
N ARG A 202 -5.23 -15.43 17.50
CA ARG A 202 -6.07 -16.51 16.98
C ARG A 202 -7.43 -16.66 17.69
N ALA A 203 -7.55 -16.16 18.91
CA ALA A 203 -8.82 -16.16 19.64
C ALA A 203 -9.85 -15.17 19.04
N ASP A 204 -9.38 -14.16 18.31
CA ASP A 204 -10.21 -13.15 17.66
C ASP A 204 -10.06 -13.23 16.14
N GLN A 205 -11.13 -13.64 15.45
CA GLN A 205 -11.14 -13.77 13.99
C GLN A 205 -11.63 -12.51 13.28
N ARG A 206 -11.88 -11.40 14.01
CA ARG A 206 -12.44 -10.15 13.48
C ARG A 206 -11.67 -9.59 12.29
N TYR A 207 -10.35 -9.73 12.28
CA TYR A 207 -9.47 -9.14 11.26
C TYR A 207 -8.92 -10.17 10.27
N LYS A 208 -9.47 -11.39 10.24
CA LYS A 208 -8.94 -12.47 9.41
C LYS A 208 -8.91 -12.14 7.91
N ASP A 209 -9.96 -11.51 7.41
CA ASP A 209 -10.09 -11.03 6.03
C ASP A 209 -9.01 -10.01 5.67
N ILE A 210 -8.76 -9.04 6.56
CA ILE A 210 -7.67 -8.07 6.39
C ILE A 210 -6.33 -8.80 6.36
N LEU A 211 -6.04 -9.64 7.35
CA LEU A 211 -4.76 -10.36 7.45
C LEU A 211 -4.51 -11.26 6.23
N ASP A 212 -5.53 -11.98 5.77
CA ASP A 212 -5.45 -12.83 4.58
C ASP A 212 -5.23 -12.01 3.30
N SER A 213 -5.66 -10.75 3.30
CA SER A 213 -5.47 -9.78 2.21
C SER A 213 -4.09 -9.11 2.22
N ILE A 214 -3.42 -9.03 3.38
CA ILE A 214 -2.10 -8.40 3.50
C ILE A 214 -1.09 -9.21 2.70
N SER A 215 -0.66 -8.58 1.62
CA SER A 215 0.12 -9.22 0.58
C SER A 215 1.58 -8.77 0.65
N SER A 216 1.80 -7.51 0.99
CA SER A 216 3.13 -6.92 1.11
C SER A 216 3.15 -5.73 2.06
N VAL A 217 4.32 -5.46 2.65
CA VAL A 217 4.56 -4.26 3.46
C VAL A 217 5.83 -3.55 2.99
N MET A 218 5.75 -2.24 2.79
CA MET A 218 6.90 -1.38 2.51
C MET A 218 7.20 -0.48 3.71
N PHE A 219 8.38 -0.66 4.30
CA PHE A 219 8.85 0.17 5.40
C PHE A 219 9.81 1.24 4.89
N PHE A 220 9.63 2.47 5.35
CA PHE A 220 10.52 3.59 5.08
C PHE A 220 11.12 4.07 6.40
N GLY A 221 12.36 3.67 6.69
CA GLY A 221 13.09 4.08 7.88
C GLY A 221 12.40 3.61 9.18
N THR A 222 11.70 2.48 9.17
CA THR A 222 11.08 1.97 10.40
C THR A 222 12.12 1.33 11.31
N PRO A 223 12.23 1.73 12.58
CA PRO A 223 13.20 1.18 13.51
C PRO A 223 12.73 -0.17 14.07
N HIS A 224 12.95 -1.26 13.35
CA HIS A 224 12.55 -2.60 13.81
C HIS A 224 13.39 -3.09 14.98
N GLN A 225 14.70 -2.94 14.92
CA GLN A 225 15.62 -3.43 15.95
C GLN A 225 16.27 -2.27 16.69
N GLY A 226 16.36 -2.37 18.01
CA GLY A 226 17.19 -1.49 18.81
C GLY A 226 18.60 -1.90 18.45
N GLY A 227 19.29 -1.10 17.66
CA GLY A 227 20.61 -1.47 17.15
C GLY A 227 21.48 -1.89 18.34
N SER A 228 22.28 -2.94 18.17
CA SER A 228 23.24 -3.38 19.17
C SER A 228 24.08 -2.17 19.63
N GLY A 229 23.79 -1.63 20.80
CA GLY A 229 24.46 -0.45 21.37
C GLY A 229 23.74 0.91 21.28
N VAL A 230 22.53 1.03 20.73
CA VAL A 230 21.75 2.30 20.79
C VAL A 230 20.77 2.24 21.95
N ARG A 231 20.88 3.17 22.91
CA ARG A 231 19.94 3.24 24.04
C ARG A 231 18.57 3.70 23.53
N PRO A 232 17.45 3.11 23.99
CA PRO A 232 16.10 3.55 23.59
C PRO A 232 15.87 5.06 23.71
N ALA A 233 16.43 5.69 24.76
CA ALA A 233 16.37 7.14 24.96
C ALA A 233 17.07 7.95 23.88
N GLU A 234 18.25 7.51 23.46
CA GLU A 234 19.02 8.17 22.40
C GLU A 234 18.30 8.02 21.06
N PHE A 235 17.72 6.85 20.80
CA PHE A 235 16.93 6.60 19.61
C PHE A 235 15.73 7.55 19.51
N VAL A 236 14.95 7.67 20.59
CA VAL A 236 13.80 8.59 20.64
C VAL A 236 14.25 10.03 20.45
N ALA A 237 15.31 10.46 21.14
CA ALA A 237 15.85 11.79 21.00
C ALA A 237 16.22 12.11 19.54
N ASN A 238 16.90 11.17 18.87
CA ASN A 238 17.25 11.30 17.44
C ASN A 238 16.00 11.42 16.56
N LEU A 239 14.98 10.60 16.80
CA LEU A 239 13.73 10.65 16.04
C LEU A 239 13.01 11.99 16.21
N LEU A 240 12.93 12.53 17.42
CA LEU A 240 12.34 13.84 17.69
C LEU A 240 13.09 14.96 16.95
N HIS A 241 14.43 14.89 16.97
CA HIS A 241 15.26 15.85 16.24
C HIS A 241 15.02 15.78 14.73
N ALA A 242 14.87 14.59 14.17
CA ALA A 242 14.58 14.41 12.74
C ALA A 242 13.29 15.12 12.32
N VAL A 243 12.29 15.12 13.19
CA VAL A 243 10.97 15.74 12.92
C VAL A 243 10.87 17.18 13.45
N ASN A 244 12.01 17.83 13.71
CA ASN A 244 12.11 19.20 14.22
C ASN A 244 11.33 19.48 15.51
N LEU A 245 11.14 18.47 16.36
CA LEU A 245 10.63 18.67 17.71
C LEU A 245 11.80 18.95 18.66
N ASP A 246 11.69 20.05 19.41
CA ASP A 246 12.75 20.48 20.31
C ASP A 246 12.80 19.56 21.52
N ALA A 247 13.98 18.97 21.79
CA ALA A 247 14.19 17.92 22.79
C ALA A 247 13.92 18.35 24.25
N ARG A 248 13.58 19.62 24.47
CA ARG A 248 13.35 20.27 25.78
C ARG A 248 11.89 20.66 26.05
N SER A 249 10.95 20.34 25.15
CA SER A 249 9.53 20.59 25.39
C SER A 249 8.98 19.69 26.50
N ASP A 250 7.99 20.17 27.28
CA ASP A 250 7.32 19.36 28.33
C ASP A 250 6.70 18.07 27.76
N LEU A 251 6.41 18.05 26.46
CA LEU A 251 6.06 16.85 25.67
C LEU A 251 7.05 15.68 25.84
N ILE A 252 8.30 15.96 26.16
CA ILE A 252 9.39 14.97 26.17
C ILE A 252 9.54 14.31 27.52
N ARG A 253 9.03 14.94 28.59
CA ARG A 253 8.94 14.31 29.90
C ARG A 253 7.97 13.12 29.90
N GLU A 254 7.04 13.06 28.95
CA GLU A 254 6.10 11.93 28.79
C GLU A 254 6.67 10.78 27.95
N LEU A 255 7.76 11.01 27.20
CA LEU A 255 8.50 9.94 26.52
C LEU A 255 9.28 9.13 27.54
N ASN A 256 8.68 8.09 28.09
CA ASN A 256 9.43 7.15 28.93
C ASN A 256 10.31 6.26 28.04
N PRO A 257 11.64 6.45 28.02
CA PRO A 257 12.49 5.66 27.14
C PRO A 257 12.54 4.17 27.53
N ASN A 258 12.22 3.87 28.79
CA ASN A 258 12.14 2.51 29.31
C ASN A 258 10.81 1.83 29.00
N SER A 259 9.78 2.57 28.52
CA SER A 259 8.49 1.98 28.12
C SER A 259 8.49 1.49 26.67
N LEU A 260 9.54 1.77 25.90
CA LEU A 260 9.70 1.33 24.52
C LEU A 260 10.13 -0.14 24.48
N PHE A 261 9.18 -1.00 24.85
CA PHE A 261 9.17 -2.43 24.51
C PHE A 261 9.04 -2.68 22.99
N LEU A 262 9.24 -1.62 22.17
CA LEU A 262 9.19 -1.62 20.70
C LEU A 262 10.11 -2.65 20.06
N PHE A 263 11.15 -3.05 20.77
CA PHE A 263 12.15 -3.99 20.30
C PHE A 263 11.73 -5.45 20.48
N ASP A 264 10.85 -5.76 21.43
CA ASP A 264 10.29 -7.09 21.62
C ASP A 264 9.19 -7.43 20.59
N LEU A 265 8.60 -6.41 19.95
CA LEU A 265 7.64 -6.62 18.86
C LEU A 265 8.27 -7.29 17.63
N THR A 266 9.59 -7.28 17.48
CA THR A 266 10.22 -7.81 16.27
C THR A 266 10.15 -9.33 16.19
N GLY A 267 10.27 -10.05 17.31
CA GLY A 267 10.11 -11.50 17.32
C GLY A 267 8.71 -11.91 16.88
N ASP A 268 7.69 -11.40 17.57
CA ASP A 268 6.29 -11.68 17.29
C ASP A 268 5.89 -11.24 15.88
N PHE A 269 6.33 -10.05 15.45
CA PHE A 269 6.04 -9.57 14.11
C PHE A 269 6.66 -10.45 13.03
N ARG A 270 7.91 -10.92 13.20
CA ARG A 270 8.56 -11.85 12.27
C ARG A 270 7.74 -13.14 12.13
N GLN A 271 7.21 -13.66 13.24
CA GLN A 271 6.36 -14.84 13.23
C GLN A 271 5.03 -14.58 12.48
N VAL A 272 4.43 -13.40 12.69
CA VAL A 272 3.20 -13.01 11.99
C VAL A 272 3.41 -12.92 10.48
N ILE A 273 4.41 -12.16 10.02
CA ILE A 273 4.64 -11.99 8.58
C ILE A 273 5.07 -13.29 7.88
N ASP A 274 5.78 -14.18 8.58
CA ASP A 274 6.11 -15.51 8.06
C ASP A 274 4.84 -16.37 7.91
N SER A 275 3.98 -16.38 8.94
CA SER A 275 2.69 -17.08 8.90
C SER A 275 1.76 -16.55 7.81
N LEU A 276 1.77 -15.24 7.54
CA LEU A 276 0.98 -14.62 6.48
C LEU A 276 1.64 -14.75 5.10
N ARG A 277 2.93 -15.13 5.07
CA ARG A 277 3.80 -15.14 3.88
C ARG A 277 3.87 -13.78 3.19
N THR A 278 3.97 -12.72 3.99
CA THR A 278 4.01 -11.33 3.53
C THR A 278 5.37 -10.97 2.97
N GLU A 279 5.40 -10.37 1.79
CA GLU A 279 6.63 -9.81 1.20
C GLU A 279 6.97 -8.46 1.85
N ILE A 280 8.23 -8.27 2.25
CA ILE A 280 8.70 -7.04 2.88
C ILE A 280 9.67 -6.31 1.97
N TYR A 281 9.51 -4.99 1.87
CA TYR A 281 10.48 -4.12 1.23
C TYR A 281 10.90 -2.99 2.18
N THR A 282 12.19 -2.90 2.45
CA THR A 282 12.75 -1.95 3.41
C THR A 282 13.56 -0.87 2.69
N PHE A 283 13.10 0.37 2.79
CA PHE A 283 13.88 1.56 2.42
C PHE A 283 14.52 2.15 3.68
N PHE A 284 15.81 2.47 3.60
CA PHE A 284 16.54 3.11 4.69
C PHE A 284 17.34 4.31 4.21
N GLU A 285 17.58 5.26 5.11
CA GLU A 285 18.30 6.48 4.81
C GLU A 285 19.78 6.23 4.50
N GLY A 286 20.29 6.96 3.50
CA GLY A 286 21.69 6.97 3.10
C GLY A 286 22.40 8.29 3.39
N LYS A 287 21.67 9.32 3.87
CA LYS A 287 22.26 10.59 4.31
C LYS A 287 22.02 10.81 5.80
N GLU A 288 23.07 11.23 6.49
CA GLU A 288 22.98 11.64 7.89
C GLU A 288 22.17 12.93 8.06
N THR A 289 21.35 12.96 9.10
CA THR A 289 20.61 14.15 9.53
C THR A 289 21.53 15.05 10.35
N LYS A 290 21.52 16.36 10.06
CA LYS A 290 22.25 17.37 10.84
C LYS A 290 21.42 17.76 12.06
N ILE A 291 21.87 17.40 13.25
CA ILE A 291 21.20 17.67 14.53
C ILE A 291 21.96 18.75 15.31
N GLY A 292 21.23 19.63 15.98
CA GLY A 292 21.79 20.69 16.81
C GLY A 292 21.98 22.04 16.10
N LYS A 293 22.27 23.07 16.90
CA LYS A 293 22.55 24.43 16.41
C LYS A 293 24.05 24.60 16.20
N TRP A 294 24.41 25.46 15.27
CA TRP A 294 25.82 25.82 15.06
C TRP A 294 26.36 26.52 16.33
N PRO A 295 27.58 26.21 16.81
CA PRO A 295 28.63 25.37 16.22
C PRO A 295 28.59 23.87 16.59
N ALA A 296 27.74 23.44 17.54
CA ALA A 296 27.64 22.05 18.02
C ALA A 296 26.75 21.15 17.14
N ARG A 297 26.89 21.24 15.81
CA ARG A 297 26.13 20.40 14.87
C ARG A 297 26.74 18.99 14.79
N HIS A 298 25.93 17.98 15.07
CA HIS A 298 26.26 16.58 14.87
C HIS A 298 25.60 16.06 13.61
N LYS A 299 26.20 15.04 12.98
CA LYS A 299 25.59 14.28 11.90
C LYS A 299 25.40 12.86 12.37
N LEU A 300 24.22 12.30 12.16
CA LEU A 300 23.97 10.88 12.43
C LEU A 300 22.83 10.35 11.56
N LEU A 301 22.86 9.04 11.31
CA LEU A 301 21.72 8.28 10.82
C LEU A 301 20.74 8.09 11.99
N ILE A 302 19.53 8.63 11.84
CA ILE A 302 18.41 8.48 12.77
C ILE A 302 18.06 7.00 12.94
N VAL A 303 17.99 6.25 11.84
CA VAL A 303 17.75 4.82 11.80
C VAL A 303 18.84 4.17 10.96
N LYS A 304 19.80 3.55 11.64
CA LYS A 304 20.86 2.76 10.99
C LYS A 304 20.24 1.59 10.22
N GLU A 305 20.92 1.13 9.17
CA GLU A 305 20.48 -0.01 8.35
C GLU A 305 20.13 -1.25 9.22
N GLN A 306 20.98 -1.60 10.20
CA GLN A 306 20.73 -2.77 11.06
C GLN A 306 19.46 -2.64 11.89
N SER A 307 19.05 -1.41 12.21
CA SER A 307 17.79 -1.12 12.89
C SER A 307 16.61 -1.13 11.92
N ALA A 308 16.83 -0.75 10.65
CA ALA A 308 15.81 -0.68 9.62
C ALA A 308 15.44 -2.05 9.04
N ILE A 309 16.33 -3.04 9.08
CA ILE A 309 16.11 -4.37 8.48
C ILE A 309 15.46 -5.35 9.47
N LEU A 310 14.55 -6.18 8.98
CA LEU A 310 13.94 -7.26 9.75
C LEU A 310 14.77 -8.53 9.75
N GLY A 311 15.62 -8.79 8.76
CA GLY A 311 16.37 -10.04 8.66
C GLY A 311 15.49 -11.27 8.45
N VAL A 312 14.42 -11.16 7.64
CA VAL A 312 13.55 -12.29 7.26
C VAL A 312 13.79 -12.72 5.82
N ALA A 313 13.42 -13.96 5.49
CA ALA A 313 13.69 -14.55 4.17
C ALA A 313 13.03 -13.79 3.00
N ARG A 314 11.87 -13.16 3.23
CA ARG A 314 11.08 -12.40 2.25
C ARG A 314 11.28 -10.89 2.36
N GLU A 315 12.48 -10.46 2.72
CA GLU A 315 12.83 -9.03 2.80
C GLU A 315 13.79 -8.64 1.67
N ARG A 316 13.34 -7.68 0.85
CA ARG A 316 14.20 -6.89 -0.03
C ARG A 316 14.52 -5.55 0.63
N LYS A 317 15.68 -4.97 0.33
CA LYS A 317 16.10 -3.71 0.93
C LYS A 317 16.89 -2.82 -0.02
N THR A 318 16.71 -1.51 0.14
CA THR A 318 17.39 -0.48 -0.67
C THR A 318 17.72 0.74 0.17
N SER A 319 18.95 1.26 0.03
CA SER A 319 19.33 2.56 0.58
C SER A 319 18.83 3.68 -0.33
N VAL A 320 18.29 4.74 0.25
CA VAL A 320 17.86 5.95 -0.46
C VAL A 320 18.78 7.09 -0.08
N ASN A 321 19.26 7.84 -1.06
CA ASN A 321 20.15 8.99 -0.85
C ASN A 321 19.42 10.23 -0.28
N ALA A 322 18.71 10.05 0.83
CA ALA A 322 17.92 11.03 1.56
C ALA A 322 18.15 10.90 3.08
N THR A 323 17.86 11.96 3.82
CA THR A 323 17.77 11.91 5.28
C THR A 323 16.46 11.27 5.71
N HIS A 324 16.35 10.80 6.95
CA HIS A 324 15.14 10.18 7.52
C HIS A 324 13.82 10.89 7.19
N SER A 325 13.80 12.23 7.29
CA SER A 325 12.61 13.06 7.10
C SER A 325 12.24 13.33 5.63
N ASP A 326 13.16 13.02 4.71
CA ASP A 326 13.00 13.17 3.26
C ASP A 326 12.92 11.81 2.55
N LEU A 327 13.03 10.71 3.29
CA LEU A 327 13.06 9.34 2.76
C LEU A 327 11.83 8.98 1.90
N CYS A 328 10.68 9.59 2.18
CA CYS A 328 9.42 9.39 1.46
C CYS A 328 9.05 10.54 0.51
N LYS A 329 9.94 11.54 0.33
CA LYS A 329 9.67 12.79 -0.36
C LYS A 329 10.52 12.90 -1.62
N PHE A 330 9.95 12.45 -2.73
CA PHE A 330 10.63 12.42 -4.01
C PHE A 330 10.42 13.71 -4.80
N THR A 331 11.42 14.14 -5.56
CA THR A 331 11.34 15.45 -6.24
C THR A 331 10.41 15.45 -7.45
N GLY A 332 10.05 14.28 -7.99
CA GLY A 332 9.20 14.15 -9.17
C GLY A 332 9.24 12.75 -9.80
N PRO A 333 8.54 12.52 -10.93
CA PRO A 333 8.48 11.21 -11.59
C PRO A 333 9.83 10.65 -12.07
N GLY A 334 10.81 11.54 -12.32
CA GLY A 334 12.18 11.18 -12.73
C GLY A 334 13.17 11.00 -11.57
N ASP A 335 12.75 11.19 -10.33
CA ASP A 335 13.60 10.96 -9.15
C ASP A 335 14.00 9.47 -9.09
N GLY A 336 15.30 9.17 -9.03
CA GLY A 336 15.79 7.79 -9.00
C GLY A 336 15.30 6.97 -7.80
N ALA A 337 15.11 7.62 -6.64
CA ALA A 337 14.54 6.97 -5.46
C ALA A 337 13.06 6.65 -5.67
N TYR A 338 12.30 7.55 -6.31
CA TYR A 338 10.91 7.29 -6.68
C TYR A 338 10.80 6.15 -7.69
N VAL A 339 11.62 6.15 -8.74
CA VAL A 339 11.66 5.07 -9.75
C VAL A 339 11.88 3.73 -9.07
N THR A 340 12.80 3.68 -8.10
CA THR A 340 13.08 2.46 -7.33
C THR A 340 11.90 2.05 -6.43
N ALA A 341 11.29 3.00 -5.70
CA ALA A 341 10.11 2.73 -4.88
C ALA A 341 8.91 2.24 -5.70
N ARG A 342 8.67 2.85 -6.86
CA ARG A 342 7.62 2.44 -7.81
C ARG A 342 7.88 1.06 -8.39
N GLN A 343 9.14 0.74 -8.72
CA GLN A 343 9.50 -0.57 -9.24
C GLN A 343 9.33 -1.66 -8.18
N ALA A 344 9.77 -1.39 -6.94
CA ALA A 344 9.54 -2.26 -5.79
C ALA A 344 8.04 -2.54 -5.59
N LEU A 345 7.21 -1.48 -5.60
CA LEU A 345 5.76 -1.62 -5.49
C LEU A 345 5.17 -2.44 -6.64
N ARG A 346 5.62 -2.24 -7.88
CA ARG A 346 5.18 -3.05 -9.04
C ARG A 346 5.49 -4.53 -8.84
N GLU A 347 6.70 -4.87 -8.42
CA GLU A 347 7.09 -6.26 -8.15
C GLU A 347 6.22 -6.88 -7.05
N LEU A 348 5.98 -6.14 -5.95
CA LEU A 348 5.11 -6.61 -4.87
C LEU A 348 3.66 -6.84 -5.33
N ILE A 349 3.11 -5.96 -6.16
CA ILE A 349 1.76 -6.11 -6.72
C ILE A 349 1.67 -7.34 -7.66
N LEU A 350 2.68 -7.55 -8.51
CA LEU A 350 2.71 -8.69 -9.44
C LEU A 350 2.84 -10.04 -8.71
N GLU A 351 3.50 -10.08 -7.55
CA GLU A 351 3.59 -11.29 -6.73
C GLU A 351 2.22 -11.69 -6.13
N VAL A 352 1.24 -10.78 -6.06
CA VAL A 352 0.04 -11.01 -5.24
C VAL A 352 -1.24 -10.93 -6.05
N THR A 353 -1.23 -10.21 -7.17
CA THR A 353 -2.33 -10.17 -8.12
C THR A 353 -2.13 -11.25 -9.19
N PRO A 354 -3.07 -12.20 -9.33
CA PRO A 354 -3.03 -13.15 -10.45
C PRO A 354 -3.06 -12.39 -11.77
N THR A 355 -2.08 -12.65 -12.63
CA THR A 355 -1.99 -12.07 -13.96
C THR A 355 -2.13 -13.16 -14.99
N ILE A 356 -2.87 -12.88 -16.06
CA ILE A 356 -2.93 -13.77 -17.21
C ILE A 356 -1.81 -13.33 -18.15
N THR A 357 -0.97 -14.28 -18.52
CA THR A 357 0.13 -14.05 -19.47
C THR A 357 0.15 -15.17 -20.50
N SER A 358 0.79 -14.91 -21.64
CA SER A 358 1.09 -15.96 -22.62
C SER A 358 2.50 -16.50 -22.39
N ARG A 359 2.67 -17.82 -22.50
CA ARG A 359 3.98 -18.49 -22.42
C ARG A 359 4.26 -19.28 -23.68
N ASP A 360 5.52 -19.25 -24.13
CA ASP A 360 5.94 -20.00 -25.29
C ASP A 360 5.85 -21.52 -25.02
N ALA A 361 5.46 -22.31 -26.01
CA ALA A 361 5.40 -23.76 -25.91
C ALA A 361 6.75 -24.38 -25.50
N ARG A 362 7.88 -23.74 -25.84
CA ARG A 362 9.24 -24.17 -25.45
C ARG A 362 9.51 -24.02 -23.96
N ASP A 363 8.74 -23.19 -23.27
CA ASP A 363 8.89 -22.93 -21.83
C ASP A 363 7.97 -23.85 -20.98
N GLN A 364 7.26 -24.79 -21.60
CA GLN A 364 6.39 -25.72 -20.91
C GLN A 364 7.19 -26.65 -19.98
N PRO A 365 6.83 -26.71 -18.68
CA PRO A 365 7.34 -27.76 -17.80
C PRO A 365 6.89 -29.15 -18.26
N ASN A 366 7.56 -30.20 -17.77
CA ASN A 366 7.10 -31.56 -18.04
C ASN A 366 5.71 -31.78 -17.40
N PRO A 367 4.68 -32.20 -18.17
CA PRO A 367 3.37 -32.47 -17.61
C PRO A 367 3.39 -33.75 -16.76
N PRO A 368 2.53 -33.87 -15.73
CA PRO A 368 2.27 -35.16 -15.10
C PRO A 368 1.92 -36.24 -16.13
N PRO A 369 2.26 -37.53 -15.91
CA PRO A 369 2.17 -38.57 -16.95
C PRO A 369 0.77 -38.78 -17.54
N ASP A 370 -0.27 -38.44 -16.80
CA ASP A 370 -1.66 -38.58 -17.19
C ASP A 370 -2.25 -37.34 -17.89
N LEU A 371 -1.43 -36.32 -18.10
CA LEU A 371 -1.82 -35.02 -18.64
C LEU A 371 -0.99 -34.63 -19.87
N LYS A 372 -1.55 -33.75 -20.68
CA LYS A 372 -0.90 -33.16 -21.86
C LYS A 372 -1.31 -31.71 -22.05
N TYR A 373 -0.42 -30.95 -22.68
CA TYR A 373 -0.75 -29.63 -23.20
C TYR A 373 -1.66 -29.79 -24.42
N ALA A 374 -2.77 -29.07 -24.42
CA ALA A 374 -3.69 -29.01 -25.55
C ALA A 374 -4.43 -27.68 -25.50
N ILE A 375 -4.13 -26.82 -26.48
CA ILE A 375 -4.72 -25.50 -26.64
C ILE A 375 -5.67 -25.52 -27.84
N LEU A 376 -6.75 -24.76 -27.72
CA LEU A 376 -7.73 -24.52 -28.76
C LEU A 376 -7.45 -23.18 -29.42
N SER A 377 -7.15 -23.22 -30.71
CA SER A 377 -6.94 -22.04 -31.53
C SER A 377 -8.23 -21.28 -31.80
N GLU A 378 -8.11 -20.04 -32.29
CA GLU A 378 -9.26 -19.21 -32.66
C GLU A 378 -10.17 -19.87 -33.72
N ASP A 379 -9.61 -20.70 -34.61
CA ASP A 379 -10.38 -21.45 -35.61
C ASP A 379 -10.98 -22.76 -35.06
N GLY A 380 -10.94 -22.97 -33.74
CA GLY A 380 -11.55 -24.11 -33.05
C GLY A 380 -10.81 -25.42 -33.25
N LYS A 381 -9.55 -25.38 -33.71
CA LYS A 381 -8.71 -26.57 -33.87
C LYS A 381 -7.82 -26.76 -32.66
N ILE A 382 -7.47 -28.01 -32.39
CA ILE A 382 -6.46 -28.33 -31.39
C ILE A 382 -5.12 -28.38 -32.12
N GLY A 383 -4.13 -27.62 -31.66
CA GLY A 383 -2.83 -27.56 -32.30
C GLY A 383 -1.71 -27.13 -31.36
N ASP A 384 -0.49 -27.20 -31.89
CA ASP A 384 0.71 -26.63 -31.26
C ASP A 384 0.75 -25.12 -31.56
N GLU A 385 -0.07 -24.35 -30.85
CA GLU A 385 0.16 -22.91 -30.84
C GLU A 385 1.50 -22.59 -30.19
N ARG A 386 2.13 -21.51 -30.64
CA ARG A 386 3.39 -21.06 -30.05
C ARG A 386 3.19 -20.55 -28.62
N GLU A 387 2.00 -20.10 -28.26
CA GLU A 387 1.73 -19.43 -27.00
C GLU A 387 0.56 -20.06 -26.26
N TYR A 388 0.69 -20.20 -24.95
CA TYR A 388 -0.34 -20.75 -24.07
C TYR A 388 -0.76 -19.71 -23.04
N PRO A 389 -2.06 -19.50 -22.81
CA PRO A 389 -2.51 -18.69 -21.70
C PRO A 389 -2.19 -19.42 -20.39
N VAL A 390 -1.50 -18.72 -19.50
CA VAL A 390 -1.20 -19.19 -18.15
C VAL A 390 -1.64 -18.15 -17.13
N LEU A 391 -1.98 -18.62 -15.95
CA LEU A 391 -2.19 -17.77 -14.78
C LEU A 391 -0.87 -17.69 -14.02
N GLN A 392 -0.26 -16.52 -13.96
CA GLN A 392 0.89 -16.23 -13.11
C GLN A 392 0.37 -15.68 -11.79
N TRP A 393 0.66 -16.36 -10.68
CA TRP A 393 0.23 -15.89 -9.36
C TRP A 393 1.25 -16.30 -8.30
N ARG A 394 1.80 -15.30 -7.59
CA ARG A 394 2.97 -15.49 -6.71
C ARG A 394 4.15 -16.07 -7.49
N SER A 395 4.97 -16.86 -6.81
CA SER A 395 6.10 -17.59 -7.39
C SER A 395 5.71 -18.79 -8.26
N HIS A 396 4.45 -18.90 -8.71
CA HIS A 396 3.96 -20.07 -9.45
C HIS A 396 3.29 -19.70 -10.77
N THR A 397 3.46 -20.58 -11.75
CA THR A 397 2.78 -20.52 -13.04
C THR A 397 1.78 -21.66 -13.13
N TYR A 398 0.51 -21.33 -13.33
CA TYR A 398 -0.61 -22.26 -13.39
C TYR A 398 -0.99 -22.52 -14.84
N TRP A 399 -0.94 -23.79 -15.22
CA TRP A 399 -1.27 -24.27 -16.56
C TRP A 399 -2.54 -25.11 -16.51
N ALA A 400 -3.44 -24.91 -17.47
CA ALA A 400 -4.59 -25.79 -17.68
C ALA A 400 -4.19 -26.89 -18.67
N LEU A 401 -4.13 -28.14 -18.19
CA LEU A 401 -3.78 -29.31 -18.98
C LEU A 401 -5.02 -30.16 -19.24
N SER A 402 -5.01 -30.85 -20.38
CA SER A 402 -6.03 -31.84 -20.73
C SER A 402 -5.54 -33.24 -20.34
N HIS A 403 -6.46 -34.14 -20.03
CA HIS A 403 -6.09 -35.54 -19.79
C HIS A 403 -5.69 -36.24 -21.09
N ILE A 404 -4.72 -37.16 -21.00
CA ILE A 404 -4.24 -37.92 -22.17
C ILE A 404 -5.34 -38.76 -22.82
N ASP A 405 -6.31 -39.23 -22.03
CA ASP A 405 -7.47 -40.03 -22.47
C ASP A 405 -8.63 -39.19 -23.02
N ASN A 406 -8.45 -37.87 -23.12
CA ASN A 406 -9.42 -36.90 -23.65
C ASN A 406 -10.74 -36.83 -22.88
N ARG A 407 -10.80 -37.27 -21.61
CA ARG A 407 -11.99 -37.07 -20.77
C ARG A 407 -12.35 -35.59 -20.64
N TYR A 408 -13.63 -35.32 -20.37
CA TYR A 408 -14.16 -33.95 -20.32
C TYR A 408 -13.82 -33.25 -19.00
N GLY A 409 -12.63 -32.68 -18.90
CA GLY A 409 -12.15 -31.91 -17.75
C GLY A 409 -10.78 -31.28 -17.97
N PHE A 410 -10.45 -30.30 -17.14
CA PHE A 410 -9.10 -29.78 -17.01
C PHE A 410 -8.47 -30.23 -15.70
N ALA A 411 -7.15 -30.41 -15.75
CA ALA A 411 -6.29 -30.38 -14.58
C ALA A 411 -5.50 -29.07 -14.59
N ILE A 412 -5.68 -28.25 -13.55
CA ILE A 412 -4.90 -27.05 -13.33
C ILE A 412 -3.66 -27.46 -12.53
N ILE A 413 -2.47 -27.25 -13.11
CA ILE A 413 -1.19 -27.60 -12.50
C ILE A 413 -0.40 -26.32 -12.24
N ALA A 414 -0.04 -26.10 -10.97
CA ALA A 414 0.87 -25.04 -10.60
C ALA A 414 2.30 -25.57 -10.57
N TYR A 415 3.22 -24.86 -11.23
CA TYR A 415 4.65 -25.15 -11.20
C TYR A 415 5.41 -24.03 -10.49
N ASP A 416 6.45 -24.39 -9.75
CA ASP A 416 7.42 -23.43 -9.23
C ASP A 416 8.39 -22.94 -10.33
N ALA A 417 9.26 -21.98 -9.98
CA ALA A 417 10.25 -21.42 -10.90
C ALA A 417 11.28 -22.44 -11.46
N ARG A 418 11.34 -23.67 -10.92
CA ARG A 418 12.20 -24.76 -11.42
C ARG A 418 11.43 -25.77 -12.25
N GLY A 419 10.15 -25.53 -12.54
CA GLY A 419 9.30 -26.44 -13.29
C GLY A 419 8.83 -27.66 -12.48
N LYS A 420 8.90 -27.63 -11.15
CA LYS A 420 8.38 -28.69 -10.29
C LYS A 420 6.92 -28.43 -9.94
N VAL A 421 6.09 -29.47 -9.97
CA VAL A 421 4.69 -29.40 -9.55
C VAL A 421 4.60 -29.00 -8.07
N ALA A 422 3.87 -27.91 -7.82
CA ALA A 422 3.59 -27.35 -6.51
C ALA A 422 2.11 -27.50 -6.09
N GLY A 423 1.21 -27.72 -7.06
CA GLY A 423 -0.21 -27.97 -6.78
C GLY A 423 -0.96 -28.52 -8.01
N ARG A 424 -2.07 -29.22 -7.76
CA ARG A 424 -2.93 -29.85 -8.78
C ARG A 424 -4.40 -29.77 -8.36
N TRP A 425 -5.25 -29.31 -9.27
CA TRP A 425 -6.71 -29.22 -9.08
C TRP A 425 -7.43 -29.70 -10.32
N GLU A 426 -8.59 -30.33 -10.16
CA GLU A 426 -9.35 -30.87 -11.30
C GLU A 426 -10.82 -30.50 -11.20
N LYS A 427 -11.41 -30.16 -12.35
CA LYS A 427 -12.86 -30.02 -12.53
C LYS A 427 -13.27 -30.52 -13.91
N THR A 428 -14.38 -31.24 -13.93
CA THR A 428 -15.12 -31.54 -15.16
C THR A 428 -15.89 -30.30 -15.61
N GLY A 429 -16.19 -30.21 -16.90
CA GLY A 429 -17.05 -29.13 -17.41
C GLY A 429 -16.45 -28.32 -18.55
N ALA A 430 -15.14 -28.42 -18.78
CA ALA A 430 -14.44 -27.83 -19.93
C ALA A 430 -13.17 -28.65 -20.25
N ARG A 431 -12.64 -28.52 -21.47
CA ARG A 431 -11.38 -29.13 -21.91
C ARG A 431 -10.79 -28.33 -23.08
N TYR A 432 -9.51 -28.53 -23.37
CA TYR A 432 -8.73 -27.78 -24.37
C TYR A 432 -8.77 -26.28 -24.11
N ILE A 433 -7.71 -25.75 -23.48
CA ILE A 433 -7.71 -24.37 -23.00
C ILE A 433 -7.78 -23.43 -24.19
N HIS A 434 -8.65 -22.42 -24.12
CA HIS A 434 -8.74 -21.35 -25.11
C HIS A 434 -8.27 -20.04 -24.50
N SER A 435 -8.83 -19.67 -23.35
CA SER A 435 -8.44 -18.46 -22.64
C SER A 435 -8.63 -18.61 -21.13
N ILE A 436 -8.03 -17.69 -20.38
CA ILE A 436 -8.21 -17.55 -18.95
C ILE A 436 -8.79 -16.17 -18.69
N LYS A 437 -9.74 -16.07 -17.75
CA LYS A 437 -10.23 -14.80 -17.23
C LYS A 437 -10.06 -14.77 -15.73
N VAL A 438 -9.73 -13.59 -15.20
CA VAL A 438 -9.70 -13.33 -13.76
C VAL A 438 -10.71 -12.22 -13.50
N GLU A 439 -11.73 -12.54 -12.72
CA GLU A 439 -12.74 -11.58 -12.28
C GLU A 439 -12.83 -11.62 -10.76
N LYS A 440 -12.47 -10.50 -10.12
CA LYS A 440 -12.42 -10.36 -8.66
C LYS A 440 -11.56 -11.48 -8.03
N GLU A 441 -12.16 -12.36 -7.24
CA GLU A 441 -11.49 -13.50 -6.59
C GLU A 441 -11.70 -14.82 -7.32
N ARG A 442 -12.17 -14.80 -8.57
CA ARG A 442 -12.42 -16.00 -9.37
C ARG A 442 -11.51 -16.04 -10.58
N VAL A 443 -11.01 -17.23 -10.87
CA VAL A 443 -10.28 -17.53 -12.11
C VAL A 443 -11.14 -18.50 -12.91
N GLU A 444 -11.33 -18.18 -14.17
CA GLU A 444 -12.11 -18.94 -15.12
C GLU A 444 -11.21 -19.46 -16.22
N PHE A 445 -11.21 -20.77 -16.42
CA PHE A 445 -10.51 -21.45 -17.49
C PHE A 445 -11.54 -21.84 -18.54
N ILE A 446 -11.45 -21.20 -19.70
CA ILE A 446 -12.43 -21.30 -20.77
C ILE A 446 -11.85 -22.22 -21.83
N GLY A 447 -12.60 -23.26 -22.19
CA GLY A 447 -12.19 -24.24 -23.18
C GLY A 447 -13.15 -24.34 -24.36
N GLN A 448 -13.14 -25.51 -24.99
CA GLN A 448 -13.94 -25.81 -26.18
C GLN A 448 -15.43 -25.47 -26.02
N GLY A 449 -15.96 -24.70 -26.97
CA GLY A 449 -17.37 -24.31 -27.02
C GLY A 449 -17.77 -23.32 -25.92
N GLU A 450 -16.83 -22.46 -25.48
CA GLU A 450 -17.01 -21.49 -24.38
C GLU A 450 -17.36 -22.13 -23.03
N ASN A 451 -17.19 -23.44 -22.91
CA ASN A 451 -17.39 -24.13 -21.65
C ASN A 451 -16.32 -23.74 -20.65
N THR A 452 -16.73 -23.47 -19.41
CA THR A 452 -15.87 -22.83 -18.42
C THR A 452 -15.83 -23.64 -17.13
N ILE A 453 -14.64 -23.78 -16.54
CA ILE A 453 -14.50 -24.14 -15.13
C ILE A 453 -13.97 -22.94 -14.36
N SER A 454 -14.51 -22.69 -13.17
CA SER A 454 -14.06 -21.59 -12.33
C SER A 454 -13.51 -22.11 -11.00
N PHE A 455 -12.49 -21.44 -10.48
CA PHE A 455 -11.97 -21.62 -9.11
C PHE A 455 -12.01 -20.30 -8.37
N SER A 456 -12.17 -20.33 -7.05
CA SER A 456 -11.78 -19.18 -6.25
C SER A 456 -10.24 -19.12 -6.17
N LEU A 457 -9.67 -17.92 -6.04
CA LEU A 457 -8.22 -17.78 -5.81
C LEU A 457 -7.79 -18.52 -4.54
N LYS A 458 -8.65 -18.55 -3.52
CA LYS A 458 -8.43 -19.33 -2.31
C LYS A 458 -8.24 -20.82 -2.59
N ASP A 459 -9.04 -21.40 -3.50
CA ASP A 459 -8.93 -22.81 -3.87
C ASP A 459 -7.59 -23.11 -4.56
N LEU A 460 -7.13 -22.21 -5.43
CA LEU A 460 -5.87 -22.36 -6.17
C LEU A 460 -4.63 -21.98 -5.35
N ARG A 461 -4.79 -21.52 -4.11
CA ARG A 461 -3.68 -21.06 -3.28
C ARG A 461 -2.83 -22.25 -2.84
N ILE A 462 -1.55 -22.24 -3.20
CA ILE A 462 -0.55 -23.17 -2.66
C ILE A 462 -0.16 -22.68 -1.26
N THR A 463 -0.35 -23.55 -0.26
CA THR A 463 -0.03 -23.29 1.15
C THR A 463 1.45 -23.45 1.45
#